data_AF-A0A9N9T8U9-F1
#
_entry.id   AF-A0A9N9T8U9-F1
#
_cell.length_a   1.000
_cell.length_b   1.000
_cell.length_c   1.000
_cell.angle_alpha   90.00
_cell.angle_beta   90.00
_cell.angle_gamma   90.00
#
_symmetry.space_group_name_H-M   'P 1'
#
loop_
_entity.id
_entity.type
_entity.pdbx_description
1 polymer ?
#
loop_
_entity_poly.entity_id
_entity_poly.type
_entity_poly.pdbx_seq_one_letter_code
_entity_poly.pdbx_strand_id
1 'polypeptide(L)'
;MYKITEFIVYLYIICAANGEIVREISVNIGKNITIPCLLHQTRDVMWVREGREDQQHARMSVLENGALFISQVDRNDTGVYACSRENVVNSDVTAKVKLTVRTPPPALANVVVRPSTILALLLWEVDGTGGYPIINFTAQYRLGFTNNSWIPIPPNNIPQNSRQIDVYNLSPNTTYQFRIWATNQLGRGVITEVYGTTLCVYTEQELARYFLDNADKFDTTVWAIAVGIVMGTLVLLGLGTCFLLYQECKVPGVTFSLIDINSLVSNWLQFALTTTRCDYIVLRITRVSKEVLLEKALEEANNEENEQLESIDLCILPPNLDELTDNEEHDDDILEDPNYIPNEIPGII
;
A
#
# COMPACT_ATOMS: atom_id res chain seq x y z
N MET A 1 42.62 -28.95 30.17
CA MET A 1 41.65 -27.83 30.27
C MET A 1 42.35 -26.50 29.96
N TYR A 2 43.05 -26.41 28.82
CA TYR A 2 43.63 -25.17 28.28
C TYR A 2 43.78 -25.33 26.77
N LYS A 3 43.56 -24.22 26.02
CA LYS A 3 43.45 -24.07 24.57
C LYS A 3 42.02 -24.20 24.02
N ILE A 4 41.32 -23.07 23.97
CA ILE A 4 40.70 -22.46 22.78
C ILE A 4 40.37 -21.01 23.22
N THR A 5 41.35 -20.14 23.08
CA THR A 5 41.17 -18.67 23.12
C THR A 5 41.70 -18.17 21.79
N GLU A 6 40.91 -17.31 21.16
CA GLU A 6 41.09 -16.67 19.84
C GLU A 6 40.66 -17.47 18.60
N PHE A 7 39.52 -17.08 18.04
CA PHE A 7 39.24 -17.23 16.61
C PHE A 7 38.46 -15.99 16.14
N ILE A 8 39.16 -14.86 15.97
CA ILE A 8 38.68 -13.77 15.10
C ILE A 8 39.07 -14.18 13.67
N VAL A 9 38.07 -14.58 12.89
CA VAL A 9 38.24 -14.97 11.49
C VAL A 9 38.45 -13.71 10.65
N TYR A 10 39.70 -13.37 10.37
CA TYR A 10 40.07 -12.47 9.26
C TYR A 10 40.19 -13.31 7.99
N LEU A 11 39.21 -13.20 7.10
CA LEU A 11 39.28 -13.84 5.79
C LEU A 11 39.97 -12.87 4.81
N TYR A 12 41.13 -13.28 4.27
CA TYR A 12 41.91 -12.50 3.32
C TYR A 12 41.61 -13.00 1.90
N ILE A 13 41.07 -12.13 1.04
CA ILE A 13 40.84 -12.41 -0.37
C ILE A 13 41.74 -11.48 -1.18
N ILE A 14 42.58 -12.06 -2.04
CA ILE A 14 43.45 -11.33 -2.97
C ILE A 14 42.80 -11.45 -4.35
N CYS A 15 42.30 -10.34 -4.88
CA CYS A 15 41.83 -10.25 -6.26
C CYS A 15 42.84 -9.41 -7.06
N ALA A 16 43.43 -9.98 -8.11
CA ALA A 16 44.33 -9.27 -9.00
C ALA A 16 43.57 -8.83 -10.25
N ALA A 17 43.46 -7.52 -10.47
CA ALA A 17 43.11 -6.95 -11.76
C ALA A 17 44.25 -5.99 -12.15
N ASN A 18 44.87 -6.22 -13.30
CA ASN A 18 45.83 -5.33 -13.95
C ASN A 18 47.17 -5.05 -13.23
N GLY A 19 47.74 -6.04 -12.54
CA GLY A 19 49.12 -5.94 -12.00
C GLY A 19 49.25 -5.11 -10.71
N GLU A 20 48.13 -4.66 -10.15
CA GLU A 20 48.11 -3.93 -8.88
C GLU A 20 47.55 -4.84 -7.78
N ILE A 21 48.33 -5.09 -6.72
CA ILE A 21 47.89 -5.91 -5.59
C ILE A 21 46.98 -5.04 -4.72
N VAL A 22 45.67 -5.25 -4.83
CA VAL A 22 44.66 -4.59 -3.99
C VAL A 22 44.23 -5.53 -2.87
N ARG A 23 44.57 -5.20 -1.63
CA ARG A 23 44.13 -5.96 -0.43
C ARG A 23 42.77 -5.45 0.02
N GLU A 24 41.79 -6.32 0.23
CA GLU A 24 40.48 -5.93 0.78
C GLU A 24 40.44 -6.17 2.30
N ILE A 25 40.02 -5.14 3.05
CA ILE A 25 39.86 -5.19 4.51
C ILE A 25 38.46 -4.70 4.85
N SER A 26 37.78 -5.38 5.78
CA SER A 26 36.49 -4.94 6.30
C SER A 26 36.52 -4.72 7.80
N VAL A 27 35.87 -3.66 8.26
CA VAL A 27 35.82 -3.28 9.68
C VAL A 27 34.42 -2.81 10.04
N ASN A 28 33.97 -3.10 11.27
CA ASN A 28 32.68 -2.63 11.76
C ASN A 28 32.77 -1.16 12.16
N ILE A 29 31.70 -0.40 11.89
CA ILE A 29 31.57 1.01 12.28
C ILE A 29 31.90 1.24 13.77
N GLY A 30 32.58 2.34 14.07
CA GLY A 30 32.99 2.74 15.41
C GLY A 30 34.19 1.98 15.99
N LYS A 31 34.69 0.93 15.32
CA LYS A 31 35.94 0.27 15.69
C LYS A 31 37.15 1.03 15.15
N ASN A 32 38.29 0.83 15.79
CA ASN A 32 39.56 1.33 15.30
C ASN A 32 40.18 0.28 14.38
N ILE A 33 40.88 0.73 13.35
CA ILE A 33 41.59 -0.15 12.42
C ILE A 33 42.99 0.36 12.17
N THR A 34 43.92 -0.57 12.04
CA THR A 34 45.29 -0.30 11.61
C THR A 34 45.51 -1.00 10.28
N ILE A 35 45.77 -0.21 9.24
CA ILE A 35 46.00 -0.70 7.89
C ILE A 35 47.51 -0.82 7.68
N PRO A 36 48.07 -2.04 7.61
CA PRO A 36 49.50 -2.23 7.37
C PRO A 36 49.84 -1.90 5.91
N CYS A 37 50.91 -1.13 5.70
CA CYS A 37 51.46 -0.93 4.37
C CYS A 37 52.21 -2.20 3.92
N LEU A 38 51.98 -2.63 2.67
CA LEU A 38 52.64 -3.80 2.09
C LEU A 38 54.04 -3.47 1.55
N LEU A 39 54.34 -2.18 1.36
CA LEU A 39 55.69 -1.70 1.12
C LEU A 39 56.43 -1.72 2.47
N HIS A 40 57.50 -2.50 2.53
CA HIS A 40 58.30 -2.82 3.71
C HIS A 40 58.49 -1.65 4.70
N GLN A 41 58.53 -1.95 6.02
CA GLN A 41 58.59 -1.04 7.19
C GLN A 41 59.69 0.04 7.09
N THR A 42 59.46 1.06 6.29
CA THR A 42 60.40 2.16 6.05
C THR A 42 59.86 3.40 6.73
N ARG A 43 60.76 4.25 7.22
CA ARG A 43 60.41 5.45 8.01
C ARG A 43 59.78 6.58 7.17
N ASP A 44 59.54 6.36 5.88
CA ASP A 44 59.16 7.38 4.89
C ASP A 44 57.96 6.93 4.02
N VAL A 45 56.87 6.49 4.66
CA VAL A 45 55.64 6.04 3.98
C VAL A 45 54.59 7.16 4.01
N MET A 46 54.04 7.48 2.83
CA MET A 46 52.90 8.38 2.68
C MET A 46 51.63 7.59 2.34
N TRP A 47 50.51 8.04 2.90
CA TRP A 47 49.19 7.48 2.64
C TRP A 47 48.34 8.47 1.84
N VAL A 48 47.74 7.98 0.76
CA VAL A 48 46.83 8.74 -0.10
C VAL A 48 45.53 7.96 -0.23
N ARG A 49 44.39 8.64 -0.10
CA ARG A 49 43.08 8.05 -0.37
C ARG A 49 42.68 8.39 -1.80
N GLU A 50 42.41 7.37 -2.61
CA GLU A 50 41.99 7.60 -4.00
C GLU A 50 40.65 8.34 -4.05
N GLY A 51 40.58 9.42 -4.83
CA GLY A 51 39.35 10.16 -5.10
C GLY A 51 38.98 11.26 -4.11
N ARG A 52 39.81 11.61 -3.12
CA ARG A 52 39.64 12.81 -2.28
C ARG A 52 40.98 13.48 -1.99
N GLU A 53 41.06 14.78 -2.26
CA GLU A 53 42.20 15.67 -1.96
C GLU A 53 42.16 16.18 -0.50
N ASP A 54 41.41 15.50 0.37
CA ASP A 54 41.11 16.02 1.69
C ASP A 54 42.23 15.65 2.67
N GLN A 55 42.93 16.69 3.12
CA GLN A 55 44.04 16.58 4.06
C GLN A 55 43.55 16.03 5.41
N GLN A 56 44.11 14.89 5.79
CA GLN A 56 44.20 14.34 7.16
C GLN A 56 43.07 14.77 8.11
N HIS A 57 42.01 13.97 8.14
CA HIS A 57 41.04 14.02 9.22
C HIS A 57 41.75 13.78 10.56
N ALA A 58 41.42 14.54 11.61
CA ALA A 58 41.98 14.43 12.97
C ALA A 58 41.89 13.00 13.60
N ARG A 59 41.12 12.09 13.00
CA ARG A 59 40.95 10.69 13.41
C ARG A 59 41.96 9.73 12.79
N MET A 60 42.74 10.17 11.81
CA MET A 60 43.71 9.37 11.06
C MET A 60 45.14 9.75 11.45
N SER A 61 46.00 8.76 11.72
CA SER A 61 47.41 8.97 12.01
C SER A 61 48.27 7.87 11.42
N VAL A 62 49.50 8.22 11.01
CA VAL A 62 50.48 7.23 10.52
C VAL A 62 51.36 6.81 11.70
N LEU A 63 51.44 5.52 11.95
CA LEU A 63 52.26 4.92 13.02
C LEU A 63 53.73 4.83 12.60
N GLU A 64 54.63 4.67 13.57
CA GLU A 64 56.09 4.57 13.33
C GLU A 64 56.50 3.42 12.40
N ASN A 65 55.66 2.38 12.30
CA ASN A 65 55.86 1.24 11.41
C ASN A 65 55.32 1.46 9.98
N GLY A 66 54.87 2.68 9.65
CA GLY A 66 54.29 3.05 8.34
C GLY A 66 52.84 2.63 8.15
N ALA A 67 52.17 2.06 9.17
CA ALA A 67 50.77 1.69 9.09
C ALA A 67 49.83 2.89 9.33
N LEU A 68 48.70 2.93 8.61
CA LEU A 68 47.67 3.95 8.81
C LEU A 68 46.71 3.49 9.91
N PHE A 69 46.65 4.27 10.99
CA PHE A 69 45.67 4.10 12.05
C PHE A 69 44.47 5.02 11.81
N ILE A 70 43.27 4.47 11.87
CA ILE A 70 42.00 5.20 11.78
C ILE A 70 41.22 4.88 13.05
N SER A 71 40.94 5.92 13.84
CA SER A 71 40.11 5.83 15.04
C SER A 71 38.63 6.04 14.71
N GLN A 72 37.75 5.29 15.38
CA GLN A 72 36.29 5.39 15.25
C GLN A 72 35.82 5.45 13.79
N VAL A 73 36.06 4.35 13.06
CA VAL A 73 35.78 4.29 11.62
C VAL A 73 34.30 4.57 11.34
N ASP A 74 34.05 5.47 10.40
CA ASP A 74 32.71 5.86 9.94
C ASP A 74 32.37 5.25 8.57
N ARG A 75 31.08 5.21 8.19
CA ARG A 75 30.65 4.78 6.85
C ARG A 75 31.40 5.53 5.74
N ASN A 76 31.66 6.81 5.95
CA ASN A 76 32.32 7.69 5.00
C ASN A 76 33.83 7.41 4.83
N ASP A 77 34.42 6.52 5.63
CA ASP A 77 35.82 6.11 5.51
C ASP A 77 36.03 4.98 4.49
N THR A 78 34.94 4.41 3.96
CA THR A 78 34.98 3.41 2.88
C THR A 78 35.67 3.97 1.64
N GLY A 79 36.65 3.25 1.10
CA GLY A 79 37.41 3.71 -0.07
C GLY A 79 38.70 2.92 -0.29
N VAL A 80 39.47 3.33 -1.29
CA VAL A 80 40.78 2.75 -1.59
C VAL A 80 41.88 3.64 -1.02
N TYR A 81 42.74 3.05 -0.21
CA TYR A 81 43.88 3.68 0.43
C TYR A 81 45.16 3.14 -0.21
N ALA A 82 46.01 4.03 -0.70
CA ALA A 82 47.28 3.73 -1.32
C ALA A 82 48.42 4.15 -0.38
N CYS A 83 49.38 3.27 -0.15
CA CYS A 83 50.65 3.63 0.46
C CYS A 83 51.77 3.66 -0.58
N SER A 84 52.59 4.72 -0.52
CA SER A 84 53.75 4.95 -1.38
C SER A 84 54.94 5.42 -0.55
N ARG A 85 56.15 5.26 -1.07
CA ARG A 85 57.38 5.77 -0.44
C ARG A 85 57.61 7.21 -0.89
N GLU A 86 58.04 8.09 0.01
CA GLU A 86 58.39 9.48 -0.32
C GLU A 86 59.50 9.50 -1.40
N ASN A 87 59.37 10.39 -2.39
CA ASN A 87 60.30 10.66 -3.52
C ASN A 87 60.25 9.83 -4.82
N VAL A 88 59.13 9.23 -5.22
CA VAL A 88 58.95 8.90 -6.64
C VAL A 88 57.52 9.22 -7.07
N VAL A 89 57.36 10.38 -7.72
CA VAL A 89 56.11 10.82 -8.39
C VAL A 89 55.65 9.81 -9.46
N ASN A 90 56.47 8.82 -9.83
CA ASN A 90 56.20 7.75 -10.79
C ASN A 90 56.78 6.38 -10.36
N SER A 91 56.68 5.93 -9.09
CA SER A 91 57.05 4.53 -8.77
C SER A 91 55.92 3.58 -9.11
N ASP A 92 56.18 2.63 -10.01
CA ASP A 92 55.33 1.47 -10.38
C ASP A 92 54.89 0.56 -9.21
N VAL A 93 55.27 0.89 -7.96
CA VAL A 93 55.06 0.05 -6.79
C VAL A 93 54.24 0.82 -5.75
N THR A 94 52.93 0.92 -5.99
CA THR A 94 51.95 1.42 -5.02
C THR A 94 51.20 0.23 -4.44
N ALA A 95 51.13 0.14 -3.12
CA ALA A 95 50.31 -0.88 -2.46
C ALA A 95 48.93 -0.30 -2.14
N LYS A 96 47.88 -0.91 -2.69
CA LYS A 96 46.50 -0.45 -2.50
C LYS A 96 45.75 -1.36 -1.54
N VAL A 97 44.92 -0.73 -0.71
CA VAL A 97 44.04 -1.41 0.24
C VAL A 97 42.63 -0.84 0.09
N LYS A 98 41.68 -1.70 -0.26
CA LYS A 98 40.26 -1.35 -0.26
C LYS A 98 39.68 -1.58 1.14
N LEU A 99 39.30 -0.49 1.80
CA LEU A 99 38.62 -0.51 3.09
C LEU A 99 37.10 -0.48 2.88
N THR A 100 36.41 -1.50 3.39
CA THR A 100 34.95 -1.57 3.39
C THR A 100 34.41 -1.52 4.82
N VAL A 101 33.65 -0.47 5.15
CA VAL A 101 33.08 -0.32 6.50
C VAL A 101 31.73 -1.02 6.56
N ARG A 102 31.58 -1.96 7.50
CA ARG A 102 30.32 -2.64 7.79
C ARG A 102 29.49 -1.82 8.75
N THR A 103 28.23 -1.63 8.42
CA THR A 103 27.27 -0.82 9.17
C THR A 103 26.02 -1.63 9.49
N PRO A 104 25.18 -1.19 10.45
CA PRO A 104 23.79 -1.58 10.47
C PRO A 104 23.11 -1.30 9.12
N PRO A 105 21.96 -1.94 8.82
CA PRO A 105 21.32 -1.77 7.53
C PRO A 105 20.93 -0.29 7.29
N PRO A 106 21.03 0.20 6.05
CA PRO A 106 20.55 1.53 5.69
C PRO A 106 19.02 1.63 5.83
N ALA A 107 18.49 2.84 5.61
CA ALA A 107 17.04 3.05 5.56
C ALA A 107 16.41 2.20 4.46
N LEU A 108 15.17 1.76 4.69
CA LEU A 108 14.43 1.02 3.67
C LEU A 108 14.00 1.98 2.57
N ALA A 109 14.02 1.49 1.33
CA ALA A 109 13.62 2.27 0.17
C ALA A 109 12.12 2.08 -0.11
N ASN A 110 11.53 3.07 -0.78
CA ASN A 110 10.16 3.01 -1.31
C ASN A 110 9.13 2.44 -0.30
N VAL A 111 9.14 2.95 0.94
CA VAL A 111 8.20 2.50 1.97
C VAL A 111 6.84 3.12 1.70
N VAL A 112 5.84 2.29 1.40
CA VAL A 112 4.50 2.72 0.98
C VAL A 112 3.44 2.07 1.87
N VAL A 113 2.43 2.85 2.26
CA VAL A 113 1.24 2.36 2.98
C VAL A 113 0.06 2.32 2.01
N ARG A 114 -0.61 1.16 1.95
CA ARG A 114 -1.87 0.94 1.23
C ARG A 114 -2.99 0.74 2.26
N PRO A 115 -3.69 1.81 2.65
CA PRO A 115 -4.75 1.71 3.65
C PRO A 115 -6.01 1.07 3.09
N SER A 116 -6.75 0.40 3.97
CA SER A 116 -8.15 -0.01 3.80
C SER A 116 -8.95 0.53 5.00
N THR A 117 -10.13 -0.02 5.28
CA THR A 117 -10.99 0.47 6.36
C THR A 117 -10.45 0.14 7.76
N ILE A 118 -10.12 -1.12 8.03
CA ILE A 118 -9.64 -1.60 9.35
C ILE A 118 -8.24 -2.21 9.32
N LEU A 119 -7.59 -2.15 8.15
CA LEU A 119 -6.28 -2.73 7.91
C LEU A 119 -5.45 -1.81 7.00
N ALA A 120 -4.14 -2.01 7.00
CA ALA A 120 -3.23 -1.34 6.09
C ALA A 120 -2.08 -2.27 5.69
N LEU A 121 -1.77 -2.32 4.40
CA LEU A 121 -0.64 -3.07 3.86
C LEU A 121 0.57 -2.14 3.79
N LEU A 122 1.65 -2.49 4.50
CA LEU A 122 2.93 -1.80 4.46
C LEU A 122 3.87 -2.53 3.50
N LEU A 123 4.40 -1.82 2.51
CA LEU A 123 5.29 -2.31 1.46
C LEU A 123 6.66 -1.62 1.59
N TRP A 124 7.75 -2.33 1.34
CA TRP A 124 9.09 -1.74 1.35
C TRP A 124 10.08 -2.45 0.43
N GLU A 125 11.14 -1.72 0.05
CA GLU A 125 12.29 -2.20 -0.69
C GLU A 125 13.58 -2.12 0.15
N VAL A 126 14.60 -2.86 -0.27
CA VAL A 126 15.89 -2.95 0.44
C VAL A 126 16.99 -2.40 -0.45
N ASP A 127 17.57 -1.26 -0.07
CA ASP A 127 18.64 -0.57 -0.80
C ASP A 127 20.05 -1.08 -0.44
N GLY A 128 20.17 -1.90 0.60
CA GLY A 128 21.43 -2.49 1.01
C GLY A 128 21.36 -3.18 2.37
N THR A 129 22.46 -3.83 2.74
CA THR A 129 22.53 -4.64 3.98
C THR A 129 23.56 -4.13 4.98
N GLY A 130 24.40 -3.17 4.59
CA GLY A 130 25.50 -2.67 5.42
C GLY A 130 26.68 -3.65 5.54
N GLY A 131 26.77 -4.65 4.65
CA GLY A 131 27.87 -5.61 4.61
C GLY A 131 27.64 -6.90 5.41
N TYR A 132 26.50 -7.02 6.09
CA TYR A 132 26.04 -8.25 6.74
C TYR A 132 24.60 -8.56 6.36
N PRO A 133 24.21 -9.83 6.22
CA PRO A 133 22.84 -10.19 5.84
C PRO A 133 21.82 -9.68 6.87
N ILE A 134 20.66 -9.26 6.36
CA ILE A 134 19.52 -8.84 7.19
C ILE A 134 18.93 -10.10 7.85
N ILE A 135 18.70 -10.03 9.16
CA ILE A 135 18.17 -11.14 9.97
C ILE A 135 16.64 -11.09 9.97
N ASN A 136 16.08 -9.92 10.25
CA ASN A 136 14.64 -9.68 10.29
C ASN A 136 14.31 -8.20 10.08
N PHE A 137 13.04 -7.92 9.88
CA PHE A 137 12.47 -6.57 9.98
C PHE A 137 11.58 -6.49 11.22
N THR A 138 11.48 -5.29 11.78
CA THR A 138 10.54 -4.99 12.85
C THR A 138 9.79 -3.73 12.48
N ALA A 139 8.47 -3.77 12.64
CA ALA A 139 7.58 -2.66 12.35
C ALA A 139 6.70 -2.35 13.55
N GLN A 140 6.37 -1.07 13.71
CA GLN A 140 5.54 -0.57 14.79
C GLN A 140 4.63 0.54 14.27
N TYR A 141 3.52 0.78 14.95
CA TYR A 141 2.58 1.83 14.59
C TYR A 141 2.09 2.58 15.82
N ARG A 142 1.55 3.77 15.60
CA ARG A 142 0.84 4.58 16.60
C ARG A 142 -0.14 5.52 15.89
N LEU A 143 -1.04 6.14 16.66
CA LEU A 143 -1.90 7.19 16.13
C LEU A 143 -1.06 8.35 15.59
N GLY A 144 -1.41 8.83 14.40
CA GLY A 144 -0.75 9.95 13.73
C GLY A 144 -0.85 11.23 14.55
N PHE A 145 0.18 12.07 14.47
CA PHE A 145 0.26 13.36 15.17
C PHE A 145 0.16 13.29 16.70
N THR A 146 0.17 12.09 17.29
CA THR A 146 0.20 11.89 18.75
C THR A 146 1.60 11.45 19.21
N ASN A 147 1.92 11.75 20.47
CA ASN A 147 3.14 11.29 21.13
C ASN A 147 2.94 9.98 21.91
N ASN A 148 1.94 9.19 21.52
CA ASN A 148 1.65 7.91 22.17
C ASN A 148 2.81 6.92 21.97
N SER A 149 2.87 5.94 22.88
CA SER A 149 3.84 4.85 22.79
C SER A 149 3.60 4.01 21.53
N TRP A 150 4.68 3.57 20.90
CA TRP A 150 4.64 2.71 19.73
C TRP A 150 4.11 1.31 20.06
N ILE A 151 3.20 0.82 19.23
CA ILE A 151 2.59 -0.50 19.33
C ILE A 151 3.29 -1.43 18.34
N PRO A 152 3.77 -2.62 18.75
CA PRO A 152 4.41 -3.56 17.84
C PRO A 152 3.40 -4.16 16.85
N ILE A 153 3.82 -4.35 15.59
CA ILE A 153 3.05 -5.05 14.57
C ILE A 153 3.41 -6.54 14.62
N PRO A 154 2.48 -7.45 14.92
CA PRO A 154 2.74 -8.89 14.89
C PRO A 154 2.89 -9.42 13.46
N PRO A 155 3.85 -10.33 13.18
CA PRO A 155 4.86 -10.83 14.11
C PRO A 155 5.99 -9.82 14.35
N ASN A 156 6.51 -9.76 15.58
CA ASN A 156 7.57 -8.80 15.96
C ASN A 156 8.88 -8.98 15.16
N ASN A 157 9.10 -10.18 14.61
CA ASN A 157 10.28 -10.53 13.81
C ASN A 157 9.81 -11.00 12.43
N ILE A 158 9.76 -10.07 11.48
CA ILE A 158 9.36 -10.30 10.10
C ILE A 158 10.54 -10.94 9.35
N PRO A 159 10.35 -12.01 8.57
CA PRO A 159 11.47 -12.74 7.95
C PRO A 159 12.19 -11.90 6.87
N GLN A 160 13.49 -12.17 6.68
CA GLN A 160 14.40 -11.43 5.79
C GLN A 160 13.96 -11.33 4.31
N ASN A 161 13.15 -12.28 3.83
CA ASN A 161 12.64 -12.33 2.47
C ASN A 161 11.32 -11.55 2.28
N SER A 162 10.67 -11.09 3.36
CA SER A 162 9.45 -10.30 3.26
C SER A 162 9.72 -8.90 2.69
N ARG A 163 8.78 -8.42 1.88
CA ARG A 163 8.70 -7.04 1.36
C ARG A 163 7.38 -6.36 1.66
N GLN A 164 6.54 -7.05 2.44
CA GLN A 164 5.22 -6.57 2.80
C GLN A 164 4.77 -7.14 4.15
N ILE A 165 3.91 -6.39 4.86
CA ILE A 165 3.21 -6.84 6.07
C ILE A 165 1.84 -6.17 6.17
N ASP A 166 0.84 -6.93 6.58
CA ASP A 166 -0.49 -6.43 6.88
C ASP A 166 -0.59 -6.01 8.35
N VAL A 167 -1.11 -4.81 8.58
CA VAL A 167 -1.44 -4.28 9.90
C VAL A 167 -2.95 -4.35 10.09
N TYR A 168 -3.38 -5.03 11.15
CA TYR A 168 -4.79 -5.27 11.46
C TYR A 168 -5.27 -4.45 12.66
N ASN A 169 -6.58 -4.47 12.89
CA ASN A 169 -7.26 -3.83 14.03
C ASN A 169 -7.02 -2.31 14.09
N LEU A 170 -7.03 -1.66 12.92
CA LEU A 170 -7.00 -0.22 12.82
C LEU A 170 -8.43 0.34 12.89
N SER A 171 -8.56 1.54 13.44
CA SER A 171 -9.81 2.30 13.43
C SER A 171 -10.02 2.93 12.05
N PRO A 172 -11.26 2.98 11.53
CA PRO A 172 -11.55 3.64 10.26
C PRO A 172 -11.36 5.16 10.33
N ASN A 173 -11.17 5.79 9.18
CA ASN A 173 -10.94 7.23 9.04
C ASN A 173 -9.91 7.80 10.04
N THR A 174 -8.85 7.04 10.31
CA THR A 174 -7.86 7.38 11.34
C THR A 174 -6.47 7.37 10.73
N THR A 175 -5.73 8.47 10.91
CA THR A 175 -4.32 8.55 10.48
C THR A 175 -3.42 7.84 11.48
N TYR A 176 -2.58 6.94 10.97
CA TYR A 176 -1.56 6.24 11.73
C TYR A 176 -0.17 6.64 11.23
N GLN A 177 0.79 6.65 12.15
CA GLN A 177 2.21 6.73 11.84
C GLN A 177 2.81 5.33 12.00
N PHE A 178 3.47 4.86 10.96
CA PHE A 178 4.17 3.59 10.92
C PHE A 178 5.66 3.84 10.91
N ARG A 179 6.42 2.96 11.57
CA ARG A 179 7.86 2.93 11.46
C ARG A 179 8.36 1.51 11.25
N ILE A 180 9.36 1.37 10.39
CA ILE A 180 9.93 0.09 10.03
C ILE A 180 11.46 0.20 9.92
N TRP A 181 12.18 -0.85 10.28
CA TRP A 181 13.62 -0.95 10.12
C TRP A 181 14.05 -2.40 9.92
N ALA A 182 15.23 -2.57 9.34
CA ALA A 182 15.91 -3.86 9.24
C ALA A 182 16.92 -4.05 10.38
N THR A 183 17.15 -5.29 10.79
CA THR A 183 18.16 -5.65 11.79
C THR A 183 19.19 -6.58 11.17
N ASN A 184 20.48 -6.30 11.36
CA ASN A 184 21.56 -7.23 11.05
C ASN A 184 22.36 -7.57 12.32
N GLN A 185 23.50 -8.26 12.18
CA GLN A 185 24.33 -8.64 13.33
C GLN A 185 24.95 -7.47 14.10
N LEU A 186 25.04 -6.28 13.49
CA LEU A 186 25.46 -5.04 14.16
C LEU A 186 24.30 -4.36 14.90
N GLY A 187 23.07 -4.84 14.68
CA GLY A 187 21.87 -4.39 15.35
C GLY A 187 20.89 -3.69 14.41
N ARG A 188 20.11 -2.80 14.99
CA ARG A 188 19.03 -2.05 14.34
C ARG A 188 19.60 -1.03 13.34
N GLY A 189 19.05 -1.08 12.12
CA GLY A 189 19.31 -0.10 11.07
C GLY A 189 18.55 1.20 11.23
N VAL A 190 18.60 2.04 10.20
CA VAL A 190 17.92 3.33 10.17
C VAL A 190 16.40 3.13 10.13
N ILE A 191 15.69 3.90 10.95
CA ILE A 191 14.23 3.86 11.06
C ILE A 191 13.64 4.65 9.90
N THR A 192 12.69 4.04 9.19
CA THR A 192 11.91 4.72 8.15
C THR A 192 10.49 4.91 8.68
N GLU A 193 10.01 6.16 8.68
CA GLU A 193 8.68 6.52 9.18
C GLU A 193 7.78 6.98 8.03
N VAL A 194 6.53 6.53 8.02
CA VAL A 194 5.53 6.84 7.00
C VAL A 194 4.15 7.01 7.63
N TYR A 195 3.28 7.77 6.97
CA TYR A 195 1.90 8.00 7.43
C TYR A 195 0.91 7.29 6.51
N GLY A 196 -0.21 6.86 7.07
CA GLY A 196 -1.33 6.31 6.30
C GLY A 196 -2.65 6.54 7.03
N THR A 197 -3.66 6.99 6.29
CA THR A 197 -5.02 7.20 6.82
C THR A 197 -5.91 6.08 6.33
N THR A 198 -6.55 5.37 7.27
CA THR A 198 -7.53 4.32 6.95
C THR A 198 -8.76 4.92 6.28
N LEU A 199 -9.42 4.11 5.45
CA LEU A 199 -10.66 4.50 4.78
C LEU A 199 -11.81 4.59 5.79
N CYS A 200 -12.82 5.39 5.48
CA CYS A 200 -14.06 5.42 6.24
C CYS A 200 -14.85 4.10 6.07
N VAL A 201 -15.71 3.81 7.05
CA VAL A 201 -16.77 2.80 6.91
C VAL A 201 -17.96 3.52 6.30
N TYR A 202 -18.37 3.14 5.09
CA TYR A 202 -19.69 3.54 4.60
C TYR A 202 -20.73 2.73 5.35
N THR A 203 -21.71 3.41 5.95
CA THR A 203 -22.85 2.70 6.53
C THR A 203 -23.71 2.13 5.39
N GLU A 204 -24.37 0.99 5.60
CA GLU A 204 -25.37 0.43 4.67
C GLU A 204 -26.41 1.49 4.26
N GLN A 205 -26.71 2.44 5.15
CA GLN A 205 -27.62 3.56 4.94
C GLN A 205 -27.08 4.57 3.90
N GLU A 206 -25.80 4.92 3.94
CA GLU A 206 -25.17 5.80 2.93
C GLU A 206 -25.04 5.11 1.57
N LEU A 207 -24.70 3.81 1.57
CA LEU A 207 -24.63 3.02 0.36
C LEU A 207 -26.01 2.90 -0.30
N ALA A 208 -27.06 2.67 0.49
CA ALA A 208 -28.44 2.65 0.02
C ALA A 208 -28.85 4.02 -0.55
N ARG A 209 -28.44 5.13 0.06
CA ARG A 209 -28.67 6.47 -0.48
C ARG A 209 -28.03 6.64 -1.86
N TYR A 210 -26.78 6.19 -2.05
CA TYR A 210 -26.12 6.22 -3.35
C TYR A 210 -26.80 5.33 -4.41
N PHE A 211 -27.27 4.14 -4.02
CA PHE A 211 -28.03 3.27 -4.94
C PHE A 211 -29.40 3.85 -5.31
N LEU A 212 -30.04 4.55 -4.37
CA LEU A 212 -31.36 5.15 -4.56
C LEU A 212 -31.32 6.56 -5.16
N ASP A 213 -30.15 7.21 -5.26
CA ASP A 213 -30.01 8.57 -5.82
C ASP A 213 -30.54 8.70 -7.25
N ASN A 214 -30.54 7.58 -7.99
CA ASN A 214 -31.13 7.49 -9.32
C ASN A 214 -32.46 6.74 -9.38
N ALA A 215 -32.96 6.21 -8.26
CA ALA A 215 -34.29 5.59 -8.19
C ALA A 215 -35.39 6.62 -8.44
N ASP A 216 -35.21 7.86 -7.99
CA ASP A 216 -36.17 8.95 -8.18
C ASP A 216 -36.31 9.37 -9.65
N LYS A 217 -35.25 9.15 -10.45
CA LYS A 217 -35.23 9.41 -11.90
C LYS A 217 -35.70 8.19 -12.71
N PHE A 218 -36.00 7.07 -12.06
CA PHE A 218 -36.45 5.86 -12.73
C PHE A 218 -37.93 6.01 -13.14
N ASP A 219 -38.15 6.18 -14.44
CA ASP A 219 -39.52 6.28 -14.97
C ASP A 219 -40.20 4.90 -14.98
N THR A 220 -40.96 4.65 -13.92
CA THR A 220 -41.72 3.41 -13.74
C THR A 220 -42.72 3.15 -14.87
N THR A 221 -43.18 4.19 -15.58
CA THR A 221 -44.12 4.03 -16.69
C THR A 221 -43.46 3.39 -17.91
N VAL A 222 -42.24 3.81 -18.24
CA VAL A 222 -41.45 3.24 -19.35
C VAL A 222 -41.09 1.78 -19.06
N TRP A 223 -40.69 1.49 -17.82
CA TRP A 223 -40.40 0.13 -17.39
C TRP A 223 -41.63 -0.78 -17.45
N ALA A 224 -42.79 -0.31 -16.97
CA ALA A 224 -44.03 -1.10 -17.03
C ALA A 224 -44.48 -1.39 -18.46
N ILE A 225 -44.31 -0.42 -19.38
CA ILE A 225 -44.58 -0.61 -20.81
C ILE A 225 -43.64 -1.67 -21.39
N ALA A 226 -42.33 -1.58 -21.11
CA ALA A 226 -41.34 -2.54 -21.60
C ALA A 226 -41.63 -3.97 -21.10
N VAL A 227 -41.92 -4.13 -19.81
CA VAL A 227 -42.32 -5.42 -19.23
C VAL A 227 -43.63 -5.92 -19.85
N GLY A 228 -44.61 -5.04 -20.06
CA GLY A 228 -45.86 -5.37 -20.74
C GLY A 228 -45.66 -5.88 -22.16
N ILE A 229 -44.76 -5.27 -22.94
CA ILE A 229 -44.41 -5.71 -24.30
C ILE A 229 -43.75 -7.10 -24.27
N VAL A 230 -42.80 -7.31 -23.37
CA VAL A 230 -42.10 -8.61 -23.25
C VAL A 230 -43.09 -9.71 -22.83
N MET A 231 -43.91 -9.47 -21.81
CA MET A 231 -44.92 -10.44 -21.39
C MET A 231 -45.97 -10.68 -22.48
N GLY A 232 -46.40 -9.64 -23.19
CA GLY A 232 -47.34 -9.75 -24.31
C GLY A 232 -46.78 -10.56 -25.48
N THR A 233 -45.51 -10.35 -25.85
CA THR A 233 -44.86 -11.13 -26.91
C THR A 233 -44.69 -12.61 -26.52
N LEU A 234 -44.36 -12.91 -25.26
CA LEU A 234 -44.32 -14.28 -24.76
C LEU A 234 -45.69 -14.96 -24.84
N VAL A 235 -46.77 -14.26 -24.48
CA VAL A 235 -48.13 -14.79 -24.60
C VAL A 235 -48.52 -15.04 -26.05
N LEU A 236 -48.23 -14.10 -26.96
CA LEU A 236 -48.51 -14.26 -28.39
C LEU A 236 -47.72 -15.42 -29.01
N LEU A 237 -46.45 -15.58 -28.62
CA LEU A 237 -45.64 -16.72 -29.04
C LEU A 237 -46.20 -18.03 -28.47
N GLY A 238 -46.64 -18.06 -27.22
CA GLY A 238 -47.29 -19.23 -26.60
C GLY A 238 -48.60 -19.63 -27.29
N LEU A 239 -49.44 -18.65 -27.64
CA LEU A 239 -50.68 -18.90 -28.39
C LEU A 239 -50.39 -19.31 -29.83
N GLY A 240 -49.40 -18.70 -30.47
CA GLY A 240 -48.95 -19.06 -31.82
C GLY A 240 -48.40 -20.48 -31.90
N THR A 241 -47.57 -20.89 -30.93
CA THR A 241 -47.10 -22.28 -30.85
C THR A 241 -48.25 -23.24 -30.59
N CYS A 242 -49.19 -22.90 -29.70
CA CYS A 242 -50.38 -23.72 -29.47
C CYS A 242 -51.26 -23.86 -30.72
N PHE A 243 -51.43 -22.79 -31.51
CA PHE A 243 -52.19 -22.81 -32.76
C PHE A 243 -51.50 -23.65 -33.85
N LEU A 244 -50.17 -23.54 -34.00
CA LEU A 244 -49.42 -24.37 -34.94
C LEU A 244 -49.52 -25.86 -34.56
N LEU A 245 -49.40 -26.18 -33.27
CA LEU A 245 -49.61 -27.55 -32.77
C LEU A 245 -51.06 -28.03 -33.04
N TYR A 246 -52.06 -27.15 -32.89
CA TYR A 246 -53.44 -27.47 -33.23
C TYR A 246 -53.63 -27.76 -34.74
N GLN A 247 -52.96 -27.01 -35.62
CA GLN A 247 -53.01 -27.26 -37.07
C GLN A 247 -52.33 -28.58 -37.46
N GLU A 248 -51.19 -28.91 -36.86
CA GLU A 248 -50.52 -30.20 -37.05
C GLU A 248 -51.34 -31.38 -36.50
N CYS A 249 -52.18 -31.15 -35.47
CA CYS A 249 -53.13 -32.14 -34.97
C CYS A 249 -54.42 -32.27 -35.80
N LYS A 250 -54.67 -31.39 -36.79
CA LYS A 250 -55.87 -31.44 -37.63
C LYS A 250 -55.70 -32.46 -38.76
N VAL A 251 -55.71 -33.75 -38.39
CA VAL A 251 -55.88 -34.86 -39.32
C VAL A 251 -57.28 -34.78 -39.95
N PRO A 252 -57.44 -34.91 -41.29
CA PRO A 252 -58.76 -34.92 -41.91
C PRO A 252 -59.45 -36.26 -41.61
N GLY A 253 -60.50 -36.20 -40.78
CA GLY A 253 -61.49 -37.27 -40.68
C GLY A 253 -61.54 -37.97 -39.31
N VAL A 254 -62.08 -37.28 -38.29
CA VAL A 254 -62.81 -37.94 -37.18
C VAL A 254 -63.96 -37.02 -36.77
N THR A 255 -65.20 -37.49 -36.90
CA THR A 255 -66.39 -36.82 -36.36
C THR A 255 -66.35 -36.86 -34.84
N PHE A 256 -66.16 -35.69 -34.21
CA PHE A 256 -66.19 -35.52 -32.77
C PHE A 256 -67.62 -35.15 -32.33
N SER A 257 -68.23 -35.99 -31.50
CA SER A 257 -69.58 -35.80 -30.99
C SER A 257 -69.63 -34.69 -29.93
N LEU A 258 -70.78 -34.00 -29.84
CA LEU A 258 -71.06 -32.82 -29.01
C LEU A 258 -70.93 -33.02 -27.48
N ILE A 259 -70.36 -34.12 -27.00
CA ILE A 259 -70.28 -34.47 -25.57
C ILE A 259 -69.03 -33.88 -24.91
N ASP A 260 -67.95 -33.64 -25.66
CA ASP A 260 -66.65 -33.24 -25.10
C ASP A 260 -66.41 -31.71 -25.02
N ILE A 261 -67.24 -30.90 -25.69
CA ILE A 261 -67.12 -29.43 -25.60
C ILE A 261 -67.62 -28.94 -24.23
N ASN A 262 -68.64 -29.59 -23.66
CA ASN A 262 -69.18 -29.23 -22.35
C ASN A 262 -68.22 -29.57 -21.18
N SER A 263 -67.38 -30.60 -21.33
CA SER A 263 -66.38 -30.94 -20.30
C SER A 263 -65.18 -29.98 -20.33
N LEU A 264 -64.78 -29.54 -21.52
CA LEU A 264 -63.69 -28.57 -21.70
C LEU A 264 -64.10 -27.15 -21.24
N VAL A 265 -65.33 -26.70 -21.53
CA VAL A 265 -65.82 -25.39 -21.05
C VAL A 265 -65.98 -25.41 -19.52
N SER A 266 -66.42 -26.53 -18.93
CA SER A 266 -66.47 -26.72 -17.47
C SER A 266 -65.08 -26.65 -16.82
N ASN A 267 -64.08 -27.31 -17.40
CA ASN A 267 -62.72 -27.31 -16.87
C ASN A 267 -62.02 -25.95 -17.05
N TRP A 268 -62.29 -25.24 -18.15
CA TRP A 268 -61.80 -23.87 -18.34
C TRP A 268 -62.47 -22.85 -17.42
N LEU A 269 -63.79 -22.97 -17.14
CA LEU A 269 -64.45 -22.12 -16.14
C LEU A 269 -63.92 -22.38 -14.73
N GLN A 270 -63.63 -23.64 -14.38
CA GLN A 270 -62.99 -24.01 -13.11
C GLN A 270 -61.55 -23.49 -13.01
N PHE A 271 -60.80 -23.48 -14.10
CA PHE A 271 -59.44 -22.92 -14.16
C PHE A 271 -59.42 -21.38 -14.09
N ALA A 272 -60.39 -20.72 -14.73
CA ALA A 272 -60.58 -19.27 -14.67
C ALA A 272 -61.07 -18.79 -13.28
N LEU A 273 -61.93 -19.56 -12.61
CA LEU A 273 -62.38 -19.29 -11.23
C LEU A 273 -61.30 -19.58 -10.18
N THR A 274 -60.37 -20.50 -10.44
CA THR A 274 -59.20 -20.74 -9.59
C THR A 274 -58.09 -19.71 -9.81
N THR A 275 -57.91 -19.18 -11.03
CA THR A 275 -56.98 -18.05 -11.29
C THR A 275 -57.49 -16.72 -10.73
N THR A 276 -58.79 -16.42 -10.82
CA THR A 276 -59.37 -15.23 -10.15
C THR A 276 -59.44 -15.35 -8.62
N ARG A 277 -59.57 -16.57 -8.07
CA ARG A 277 -59.34 -16.80 -6.63
C ARG A 277 -57.87 -16.67 -6.25
N CYS A 278 -56.93 -17.01 -7.12
CA CYS A 278 -55.51 -16.75 -6.92
C CYS A 278 -55.19 -15.25 -6.96
N ASP A 279 -55.80 -14.43 -7.83
CA ASP A 279 -55.61 -12.97 -7.79
C ASP A 279 -56.16 -12.35 -6.49
N TYR A 280 -57.29 -12.85 -5.98
CA TYR A 280 -57.83 -12.39 -4.69
C TYR A 280 -56.99 -12.86 -3.49
N ILE A 281 -56.42 -14.06 -3.55
CA ILE A 281 -55.52 -14.60 -2.51
C ILE A 281 -54.14 -13.92 -2.59
N VAL A 282 -53.61 -13.62 -3.77
CA VAL A 282 -52.35 -12.88 -3.96
C VAL A 282 -52.51 -11.41 -3.52
N LEU A 283 -53.64 -10.75 -3.79
CA LEU A 283 -53.95 -9.42 -3.24
C LEU A 283 -54.14 -9.43 -1.72
N ARG A 284 -54.65 -10.51 -1.13
CA ARG A 284 -54.80 -10.65 0.33
C ARG A 284 -53.50 -11.05 1.03
N ILE A 285 -52.67 -11.90 0.41
CA ILE A 285 -51.33 -12.27 0.89
C ILE A 285 -50.39 -11.08 0.75
N THR A 286 -50.45 -10.29 -0.33
CA THR A 286 -49.66 -9.05 -0.44
C THR A 286 -50.13 -7.99 0.56
N ARG A 287 -51.42 -7.89 0.88
CA ARG A 287 -51.95 -6.98 1.92
C ARG A 287 -51.58 -7.42 3.34
N VAL A 288 -51.73 -8.71 3.68
CA VAL A 288 -51.33 -9.28 4.98
C VAL A 288 -49.81 -9.27 5.13
N SER A 289 -49.06 -9.54 4.07
CA SER A 289 -47.60 -9.40 4.07
C SER A 289 -47.18 -7.94 4.27
N LYS A 290 -47.93 -6.96 3.74
CA LYS A 290 -47.66 -5.54 3.96
C LYS A 290 -47.98 -5.11 5.39
N GLU A 291 -49.08 -5.59 5.98
CA GLU A 291 -49.44 -5.30 7.38
C GLU A 291 -48.44 -5.94 8.37
N VAL A 292 -48.00 -7.18 8.12
CA VAL A 292 -46.99 -7.87 8.95
C VAL A 292 -45.59 -7.26 8.76
N LEU A 293 -45.23 -6.80 7.55
CA LEU A 293 -43.99 -6.04 7.32
C LEU A 293 -44.05 -4.66 7.95
N LEU A 294 -45.22 -4.00 7.98
CA LEU A 294 -45.40 -2.69 8.61
C LEU A 294 -45.35 -2.81 10.14
N GLU A 295 -45.92 -3.87 10.73
CA GLU A 295 -45.82 -4.15 12.17
C GLU A 295 -44.38 -4.47 12.57
N LYS A 296 -43.67 -5.30 11.79
CA LYS A 296 -42.23 -5.57 12.02
C LYS A 296 -41.36 -4.33 11.81
N ALA A 297 -41.66 -3.49 10.82
CA ALA A 297 -40.94 -2.24 10.59
C ALA A 297 -41.21 -1.20 11.70
N LEU A 298 -42.41 -1.18 12.28
CA LEU A 298 -42.74 -0.36 13.46
C LEU A 298 -42.08 -0.88 14.74
N GLU A 299 -41.92 -2.20 14.88
CA GLU A 299 -41.24 -2.84 16.00
C GLU A 299 -39.70 -2.69 15.90
N GLU A 300 -39.13 -2.69 14.69
CA GLU A 300 -37.71 -2.37 14.42
C GLU A 300 -37.42 -0.87 14.60
N ALA A 301 -38.31 0.03 14.15
CA ALA A 301 -38.16 1.47 14.33
C ALA A 301 -38.21 1.90 15.81
N ASN A 302 -39.07 1.27 16.63
CA ASN A 302 -39.12 1.52 18.08
C ASN A 302 -37.91 0.94 18.84
N ASN A 303 -37.18 -0.01 18.25
CA ASN A 303 -35.95 -0.56 18.83
C ASN A 303 -34.72 0.28 18.45
N GLU A 304 -34.69 0.86 17.24
CA GLU A 304 -33.62 1.77 16.78
C GLU A 304 -33.67 3.14 17.47
N GLU A 305 -34.86 3.64 17.87
CA GLU A 305 -34.97 4.93 18.58
C GLU A 305 -34.35 4.90 19.99
N ASN A 306 -34.14 3.70 20.57
CA ASN A 306 -33.50 3.54 21.88
C ASN A 306 -31.97 3.35 21.83
N GLU A 307 -31.35 3.29 20.63
CA GLU A 307 -29.88 3.16 20.49
C GLU A 307 -29.23 4.36 19.76
N GLN A 308 -30.00 5.31 19.22
CA GLN A 308 -29.51 6.53 18.57
C GLN A 308 -29.35 7.73 19.51
N LEU A 309 -28.68 7.54 20.64
CA LEU A 309 -28.18 8.67 21.43
C LEU A 309 -26.69 8.55 21.74
N GLU A 310 -25.87 8.32 20.72
CA GLU A 310 -24.47 8.77 20.78
C GLU A 310 -23.86 8.96 19.37
N SER A 311 -23.36 10.17 19.14
CA SER A 311 -22.31 10.52 18.18
C SER A 311 -22.69 10.72 16.71
N ILE A 312 -23.10 11.96 16.43
CA ILE A 312 -22.86 12.72 15.20
C ILE A 312 -21.36 12.70 14.84
N ASP A 313 -21.00 12.36 13.59
CA ASP A 313 -20.16 13.23 12.74
C ASP A 313 -20.07 12.72 11.29
N LEU A 314 -20.31 13.66 10.38
CA LEU A 314 -20.51 13.50 8.94
C LEU A 314 -19.17 13.73 8.20
N CYS A 315 -18.69 12.75 7.43
CA CYS A 315 -17.54 12.95 6.53
C CYS A 315 -18.00 13.12 5.08
N ILE A 316 -17.80 14.32 4.55
CA ILE A 316 -18.07 14.72 3.17
C ILE A 316 -17.02 14.07 2.24
N LEU A 317 -17.49 13.43 1.16
CA LEU A 317 -16.67 12.98 0.02
C LEU A 317 -16.11 14.17 -0.79
N PRO A 318 -14.90 14.09 -1.38
CA PRO A 318 -14.45 15.09 -2.34
C PRO A 318 -15.22 14.94 -3.68
N PRO A 319 -15.55 16.04 -4.38
CA PRO A 319 -16.20 15.97 -5.68
C PRO A 319 -15.22 15.51 -6.79
N ASN A 320 -15.81 14.88 -7.80
CA ASN A 320 -15.17 14.37 -9.01
C ASN A 320 -14.06 15.27 -9.60
N LEU A 321 -12.98 14.60 -9.96
CA LEU A 321 -11.95 15.06 -10.88
C LEU A 321 -12.42 14.71 -12.29
N ASP A 322 -13.12 15.63 -12.97
CA ASP A 322 -13.31 15.62 -14.44
C ASP A 322 -13.88 16.98 -14.85
N GLU A 323 -13.00 17.92 -15.23
CA GLU A 323 -13.20 19.00 -16.23
C GLU A 323 -12.10 20.05 -16.07
N LEU A 324 -10.92 19.80 -16.66
CA LEU A 324 -9.99 20.87 -17.03
C LEU A 324 -9.24 20.47 -18.30
N THR A 325 -9.89 20.65 -19.44
CA THR A 325 -9.24 20.96 -20.72
C THR A 325 -10.20 21.86 -21.51
N ASP A 326 -9.89 23.15 -21.60
CA ASP A 326 -9.62 23.77 -22.89
C ASP A 326 -9.06 25.20 -22.74
N ASN A 327 -8.15 25.48 -23.66
CA ASN A 327 -7.25 26.62 -23.76
C ASN A 327 -7.94 27.89 -24.26
N GLU A 328 -7.29 29.03 -24.00
CA GLU A 328 -6.92 30.14 -24.92
C GLU A 328 -6.81 31.42 -24.08
N GLU A 329 -5.60 31.87 -23.73
CA GLU A 329 -4.72 32.72 -24.55
C GLU A 329 -5.31 34.13 -24.77
N HIS A 330 -4.86 35.08 -23.97
CA HIS A 330 -4.75 36.47 -24.37
C HIS A 330 -3.58 37.14 -23.64
N ASP A 331 -2.55 37.45 -24.42
CA ASP A 331 -1.45 38.35 -24.09
C ASP A 331 -1.98 39.75 -23.73
N ASP A 332 -1.28 40.44 -22.81
CA ASP A 332 -0.65 41.73 -23.12
C ASP A 332 0.04 42.33 -21.86
N ASP A 333 1.36 42.35 -21.96
CA ASP A 333 2.27 43.47 -21.70
C ASP A 333 2.57 44.09 -20.30
N ILE A 334 3.84 43.88 -19.93
CA ILE A 334 4.89 44.88 -19.56
C ILE A 334 4.65 45.80 -18.34
N LEU A 335 5.43 45.62 -17.26
CA LEU A 335 6.62 46.45 -16.89
C LEU A 335 7.16 46.06 -15.50
N GLU A 336 8.42 45.65 -15.46
CA GLU A 336 9.26 45.70 -14.26
C GLU A 336 9.66 47.15 -13.95
N ASP A 337 9.56 47.57 -12.68
CA ASP A 337 10.48 48.56 -12.13
C ASP A 337 10.93 48.11 -10.72
N PRO A 338 12.23 47.86 -10.50
CA PRO A 338 12.75 47.30 -9.26
C PRO A 338 13.21 48.41 -8.32
N ASN A 339 12.35 48.88 -7.41
CA ASN A 339 12.80 49.69 -6.26
C ASN A 339 11.72 49.78 -5.17
N TYR A 340 11.65 48.77 -4.29
CA TYR A 340 11.03 48.98 -2.98
C TYR A 340 11.45 47.95 -1.92
N ILE A 341 12.37 48.33 -1.02
CA ILE A 341 12.47 47.82 0.36
C ILE A 341 13.06 48.96 1.23
N PRO A 342 12.98 48.89 2.57
CA PRO A 342 11.89 49.26 3.47
C PRO A 342 12.26 50.50 4.32
N ASN A 343 11.30 51.06 5.07
CA ASN A 343 11.63 51.89 6.23
C ASN A 343 11.13 51.25 7.53
N GLU A 344 12.08 51.16 8.46
CA GLU A 344 12.01 50.70 9.84
C GLU A 344 11.40 51.76 10.79
N ILE A 345 10.60 51.27 11.78
CA ILE A 345 10.62 51.59 13.24
C ILE A 345 10.06 52.98 13.70
N PRO A 346 9.56 53.22 14.95
CA PRO A 346 9.54 52.38 16.17
C PRO A 346 8.18 52.20 16.92
N GLY A 347 8.10 51.10 17.67
CA GLY A 347 7.81 50.99 19.11
C GLY A 347 6.55 51.63 19.70
N ILE A 348 5.78 50.83 20.46
CA ILE A 348 5.06 51.21 21.69
C ILE A 348 4.74 49.91 22.47
N ILE A 349 5.27 49.88 23.71
CA ILE A 349 4.80 49.28 24.97
C ILE A 349 4.40 47.80 25.00
#